data_AF-A0A3N8DQ29-F1
#
_entry.id   AF-A0A3N8DQ29-F1
#
_cell.length_a   1.000
_cell.length_b   1.000
_cell.length_c   1.000
_cell.angle_alpha   90.00
_cell.angle_beta   90.00
_cell.angle_gamma   90.00
#
_symmetry.space_group_name_H-M   'P 1'
#
loop_
_entity.id
_entity.type
_entity.pdbx_description
1 polymer ?
#
loop_
_entity_poly.entity_id
_entity_poly.type
_entity_poly.pdbx_seq_one_letter_code
_entity_poly.pdbx_strand_id
1 'polypeptide(L)'
;MEVKGDWIPADSPGVDASRYHISVGSDGKRYALASMHITTKLIPNWTWATFEHEDNAGRCDYIGCHDSFGATLPQVAPFSALGERYPACRKSPALRTIFAKAGLDEAWQHYCLKGSQMDFTDSTGRPILLGNTIPEKGMVNTASCMTCHARAAFGKDGLKTSEDGSLDPAPVASCPTGAPCSPNGAPTPSWFWLRDLPVAMQTDFVWAIPYCAVPIGQEVGPCG
;
A
#
# COMPACT_ATOMS: atom_id res chain seq x y z
N MET A 1 2.85 11.51 -8.99
CA MET A 1 3.26 10.78 -7.78
C MET A 1 2.13 10.89 -6.78
N GLU A 2 1.77 9.79 -6.14
CA GLU A 2 0.75 9.72 -5.08
C GLU A 2 1.40 9.19 -3.80
N VAL A 3 0.95 9.70 -2.66
CA VAL A 3 1.28 9.17 -1.33
C VAL A 3 -0.01 8.85 -0.62
N LYS A 4 -0.17 7.60 -0.19
CA LYS A 4 -1.29 7.15 0.64
C LYS A 4 -0.76 6.82 2.03
N GLY A 5 -1.29 7.45 3.06
CA GLY A 5 -0.86 7.22 4.45
C GLY A 5 -1.99 6.65 5.30
N ASP A 6 -1.67 5.65 6.11
CA ASP A 6 -2.56 5.11 7.15
C ASP A 6 -2.12 5.62 8.50
N TRP A 7 -3.09 6.13 9.26
CA TRP A 7 -2.84 6.87 10.49
C TRP A 7 -3.58 6.23 11.66
N ILE A 8 -2.93 6.20 12.83
CA ILE A 8 -3.52 5.75 14.09
C ILE A 8 -3.53 6.90 15.11
N PRO A 9 -4.45 6.93 16.09
CA PRO A 9 -4.41 7.96 17.13
C PRO A 9 -3.08 7.93 17.88
N ALA A 10 -2.43 9.08 18.04
CA ALA A 10 -1.09 9.17 18.65
C ALA A 10 -1.08 8.81 20.14
N ASP A 11 -2.25 8.87 20.80
CA ASP A 11 -2.42 8.52 22.21
C ASP A 11 -2.82 7.04 22.40
N SER A 12 -2.79 6.23 21.33
CA SER A 12 -3.10 4.80 21.40
C SER A 12 -2.06 4.05 22.26
N PRO A 13 -2.47 3.04 23.05
CA PRO A 13 -1.52 2.23 23.81
C PRO A 13 -0.42 1.65 22.94
N GLY A 14 0.83 1.78 23.39
CA GLY A 14 2.01 1.28 22.68
C GLY A 14 2.60 2.22 21.62
N VAL A 15 1.97 3.38 21.37
CA VAL A 15 2.52 4.41 20.48
C VAL A 15 3.41 5.36 21.28
N ASP A 16 4.69 5.42 20.94
CA ASP A 16 5.61 6.46 21.40
C ASP A 16 5.65 7.58 20.35
N ALA A 17 4.87 8.63 20.54
CA ALA A 17 4.70 9.71 19.57
C ALA A 17 6.02 10.39 19.14
N SER A 18 7.10 10.30 19.93
CA SER A 18 8.41 10.85 19.56
C SER A 18 9.08 10.12 18.39
N ARG A 19 8.68 8.86 18.14
CA ARG A 19 9.24 8.01 17.09
C ARG A 19 8.42 8.02 15.80
N TYR A 20 7.24 8.63 15.83
CA TYR A 20 6.32 8.68 14.70
C TYR A 20 6.33 10.05 14.03
N HIS A 21 5.89 10.06 12.77
CA HIS A 21 5.55 11.31 12.11
C HIS A 21 4.14 11.67 12.55
N ILE A 22 4.01 12.80 13.24
CA ILE A 22 2.75 13.22 13.86
C ILE A 22 2.11 14.33 13.04
N SER A 23 0.82 14.19 12.80
CA SER A 23 -0.02 15.22 12.20
C SER A 23 -1.26 15.49 13.06
N VAL A 24 -1.89 16.65 12.90
CA VAL A 24 -3.10 17.04 13.63
C VAL A 24 -4.28 17.04 12.66
N GLY A 25 -5.31 16.25 12.99
CA GLY A 25 -6.53 16.17 12.20
C GLY A 25 -7.41 17.41 12.34
N SER A 26 -8.43 17.54 11.48
CA SER A 26 -9.43 18.61 11.57
C SER A 26 -10.25 18.59 12.85
N ASP A 27 -10.27 17.45 13.56
CA ASP A 27 -10.88 17.27 14.87
C ASP A 27 -9.98 17.70 16.03
N GLY A 28 -8.80 18.27 15.74
CA GLY A 28 -7.80 18.71 16.72
C GLY A 28 -7.01 17.58 17.38
N LYS A 29 -7.23 16.32 16.99
CA LYS A 29 -6.50 15.17 17.56
C LYS A 29 -5.20 14.92 16.83
N ARG A 30 -4.26 14.29 17.54
CA ARG A 30 -2.96 13.89 17.00
C ARG A 30 -3.03 12.48 16.41
N TYR A 31 -2.42 12.32 15.25
CA TYR A 31 -2.36 11.07 14.51
C TYR A 31 -0.91 10.74 14.17
N ALA A 32 -0.54 9.49 14.42
CA ALA A 32 0.75 8.92 14.10
C ALA A 32 0.66 8.13 12.78
N LEU A 33 1.56 8.41 11.85
CA LEU A 33 1.63 7.67 10.58
C LEU A 33 2.09 6.23 10.84
N ALA A 34 1.23 5.25 10.62
CA ALA A 34 1.56 3.84 10.86
C ALA A 34 2.13 3.15 9.61
N SER A 35 1.67 3.59 8.43
CA SER A 35 1.94 2.94 7.15
C SER A 35 1.85 3.97 6.03
N MET A 36 2.60 3.79 4.94
CA MET A 36 2.36 4.54 3.72
C MET A 36 2.72 3.76 2.46
N HIS A 37 2.10 4.17 1.35
CA HIS A 37 2.50 3.83 0.00
C HIS A 37 2.96 5.08 -0.74
N ILE A 38 4.00 4.93 -1.54
CA ILE A 38 4.42 5.94 -2.52
C ILE A 38 4.34 5.27 -3.89
N THR A 39 3.62 5.90 -4.81
CA THR A 39 3.43 5.36 -6.16
C THR A 39 3.61 6.42 -7.25
N THR A 40 4.10 5.98 -8.40
CA THR A 40 4.25 6.82 -9.59
C THR A 40 4.08 6.03 -10.87
N LYS A 41 3.37 6.62 -11.84
CA LYS A 41 3.22 6.11 -13.21
C LYS A 41 4.07 6.86 -14.23
N LEU A 42 5.09 7.60 -13.76
CA LEU A 42 5.97 8.38 -14.65
C LEU A 42 6.90 7.50 -15.49
N ILE A 43 7.02 6.22 -15.16
CA ILE A 43 7.74 5.22 -15.95
C ILE A 43 6.77 4.15 -16.46
N PRO A 44 7.09 3.45 -17.58
CA PRO A 44 6.14 2.59 -18.29
C PRO A 44 5.44 1.55 -17.40
N ASN A 45 6.18 0.96 -16.46
CA ASN A 45 5.63 0.11 -15.43
C ASN A 45 5.66 0.90 -14.11
N TRP A 46 4.51 0.99 -13.43
CA TRP A 46 4.36 1.86 -12.26
C TRP A 46 5.40 1.51 -11.20
N THR A 47 5.94 2.49 -10.50
CA THR A 47 6.72 2.23 -9.29
C THR A 47 5.79 2.28 -8.10
N TRP A 48 5.79 1.23 -7.30
CA TRP A 48 5.17 1.17 -5.98
C TRP A 48 6.24 0.94 -4.92
N ALA A 49 6.15 1.63 -3.81
CA ALA A 49 6.93 1.36 -2.61
C ALA A 49 6.00 1.42 -1.40
N THR A 50 6.11 0.46 -0.49
CA THR A 50 5.31 0.45 0.74
C THR A 50 6.19 0.43 1.97
N PHE A 51 5.81 1.27 2.93
CA PHE A 51 6.54 1.50 4.16
C PHE A 51 5.63 1.23 5.35
N GLU A 52 6.20 0.63 6.38
CA GLU A 52 5.54 0.40 7.66
C GLU A 52 6.42 0.94 8.77
N HIS A 53 5.80 1.51 9.82
CA HIS A 53 6.53 1.83 11.03
C HIS A 53 7.11 0.53 11.64
N GLU A 54 8.31 0.57 12.17
CA GLU A 54 9.03 -0.62 12.65
C GLU A 54 8.33 -1.31 13.82
N ASP A 55 7.45 -0.59 14.53
CA ASP A 55 6.65 -1.10 15.65
C ASP A 55 5.38 -1.84 15.21
N ASN A 56 5.04 -1.82 13.92
CA ASN A 56 3.90 -2.58 13.41
C ASN A 56 4.15 -4.09 13.64
N ALA A 57 3.25 -4.70 14.40
CA ALA A 57 3.22 -6.13 14.64
C ALA A 57 2.98 -6.89 13.33
N GLY A 58 3.73 -7.96 13.12
CA GLY A 58 3.55 -8.84 11.97
C GLY A 58 4.03 -8.26 10.63
N ARG A 59 4.78 -7.13 10.63
CA ARG A 59 5.13 -6.41 9.39
C ARG A 59 5.77 -7.26 8.29
N CYS A 60 6.42 -8.40 8.59
CA CYS A 60 7.01 -9.30 7.59
C CYS A 60 6.43 -10.73 7.60
N ASP A 61 5.25 -10.96 8.17
CA ASP A 61 4.71 -12.30 8.50
C ASP A 61 4.40 -13.26 7.35
N TYR A 62 4.02 -12.74 6.18
CA TYR A 62 3.47 -13.60 5.12
C TYR A 62 4.45 -13.78 3.96
N ILE A 63 4.89 -12.64 3.42
CA ILE A 63 5.75 -12.59 2.23
C ILE A 63 7.16 -12.10 2.57
N GLY A 64 7.49 -11.93 3.85
CA GLY A 64 8.74 -11.30 4.28
C GLY A 64 8.77 -9.79 4.05
N CYS A 65 9.94 -9.20 4.23
CA CYS A 65 10.26 -7.83 3.81
C CYS A 65 11.53 -7.83 2.95
N HIS A 66 11.51 -7.01 1.89
CA HIS A 66 12.56 -6.94 0.88
C HIS A 66 12.98 -5.48 0.64
N ASP A 67 14.09 -5.05 1.22
CA ASP A 67 14.62 -3.69 1.10
C ASP A 67 16.10 -3.71 0.68
N SER A 68 16.34 -3.82 -0.62
CA SER A 68 17.69 -3.74 -1.20
C SER A 68 18.22 -2.31 -1.35
N PHE A 69 17.42 -1.29 -1.01
CA PHE A 69 17.79 0.12 -1.18
C PHE A 69 18.41 0.68 0.09
N GLY A 70 17.73 0.47 1.21
CA GLY A 70 17.89 1.25 2.43
C GLY A 70 18.25 0.46 3.67
N ALA A 71 17.91 -0.82 3.74
CA ALA A 71 18.15 -1.65 4.91
C ALA A 71 19.55 -2.27 4.91
N THR A 72 20.14 -2.40 6.10
CA THR A 72 21.36 -3.19 6.28
C THR A 72 21.10 -4.71 6.18
N LEU A 73 19.88 -5.15 6.49
CA LEU A 73 19.41 -6.51 6.25
C LEU A 73 18.33 -6.44 5.15
N PRO A 74 18.68 -6.69 3.89
CA PRO A 74 17.78 -6.43 2.77
C PRO A 74 16.68 -7.48 2.60
N GLN A 75 16.78 -8.60 3.30
CA GLN A 75 15.82 -9.71 3.22
C GLN A 75 15.49 -10.13 4.65
N VAL A 76 14.24 -9.96 5.04
CA VAL A 76 13.72 -10.40 6.35
C VAL A 76 12.71 -11.49 6.10
N ALA A 77 13.06 -12.71 6.48
CA ALA A 77 12.15 -13.85 6.37
C ALA A 77 11.00 -13.72 7.39
N PRO A 78 9.82 -14.27 7.08
CA PRO A 78 8.75 -14.43 8.05
C PRO A 78 9.20 -15.16 9.32
N PHE A 79 8.68 -14.72 10.47
CA PHE A 79 8.73 -15.51 11.68
C PHE A 79 7.77 -16.71 11.60
N SER A 80 8.05 -17.74 12.39
CA SER A 80 7.15 -18.89 12.52
C SER A 80 5.84 -18.54 13.26
N ALA A 81 5.88 -17.53 14.13
CA ALA A 81 4.72 -17.01 14.83
C ALA A 81 4.28 -15.67 14.21
N LEU A 82 2.97 -15.53 14.01
CA LEU A 82 2.37 -14.31 13.45
C LEU A 82 2.12 -13.26 14.54
N GLY A 83 2.09 -11.98 14.14
CA GLY A 83 1.77 -10.86 15.01
C GLY A 83 2.93 -10.42 15.93
N GLU A 84 4.11 -10.99 15.75
CA GLU A 84 5.30 -10.63 16.51
C GLU A 84 5.93 -9.34 15.98
N ARG A 85 6.66 -8.62 16.85
CA ARG A 85 7.42 -7.43 16.44
C ARG A 85 8.77 -7.83 15.87
N TYR A 86 9.02 -7.43 14.62
CA TYR A 86 10.32 -7.66 13.97
C TYR A 86 11.37 -6.64 14.47
N PRO A 87 12.67 -7.01 14.50
CA PRO A 87 13.75 -6.10 14.87
C PRO A 87 13.72 -4.80 14.06
N ALA A 88 14.18 -3.69 14.62
CA ALA A 88 14.26 -2.41 13.92
C ALA A 88 14.94 -2.54 12.54
N CYS A 89 14.39 -1.89 11.52
CA CYS A 89 14.97 -1.90 10.17
C CYS A 89 16.14 -0.91 10.08
N ARG A 90 17.30 -1.35 10.58
CA ARG A 90 18.51 -0.54 10.62
C ARG A 90 18.88 -0.04 9.22
N LYS A 91 18.89 1.29 9.05
CA LYS A 91 19.23 1.98 7.81
C LYS A 91 20.71 1.82 7.46
N SER A 92 20.99 1.66 6.18
CA SER A 92 22.35 1.66 5.64
C SER A 92 23.00 3.04 5.80
N PRO A 93 24.35 3.12 5.85
CA PRO A 93 25.03 4.41 5.87
C PRO A 93 24.64 5.30 4.68
N ALA A 94 24.49 4.71 3.50
CA ALA A 94 24.08 5.43 2.29
C ALA A 94 22.69 6.06 2.44
N LEU A 95 21.71 5.31 2.96
CA LEU A 95 20.37 5.85 3.18
C LEU A 95 20.36 6.95 4.24
N ARG A 96 21.14 6.78 5.31
CA ARG A 96 21.29 7.84 6.33
C ARG A 96 21.87 9.13 5.75
N THR A 97 22.82 9.04 4.81
CA THR A 97 23.33 10.23 4.10
C THR A 97 22.24 10.89 3.26
N ILE A 98 21.38 10.11 2.60
CA ILE A 98 20.24 10.66 1.84
C ILE A 98 19.27 11.37 2.79
N PHE A 99 18.93 10.76 3.93
CA PHE A 99 18.03 11.36 4.93
C PHE A 99 18.61 12.66 5.50
N ALA A 100 19.90 12.66 5.87
CA ALA A 100 20.57 13.85 6.38
C ALA A 100 20.62 14.98 5.33
N LYS A 101 20.92 14.64 4.06
CA LYS A 101 20.93 15.61 2.97
C LYS A 101 19.55 16.21 2.70
N ALA A 102 18.49 15.41 2.85
CA ALA A 102 17.12 15.84 2.69
C ALA A 102 16.56 16.59 3.92
N GLY A 103 17.29 16.62 5.04
CA GLY A 103 16.82 17.25 6.28
C GLY A 103 15.58 16.57 6.87
N LEU A 104 15.46 15.24 6.71
CA LEU A 104 14.34 14.49 7.26
C LEU A 104 14.44 14.37 8.78
N ASP A 105 13.30 14.57 9.47
CA ASP A 105 13.17 14.37 10.91
C ASP A 105 13.54 12.94 11.34
N GLU A 106 13.96 12.79 12.61
CA GLU A 106 14.37 11.48 13.15
C GLU A 106 13.27 10.43 13.10
N ALA A 107 11.99 10.82 13.15
CA ALA A 107 10.85 9.92 12.97
C ALA A 107 11.00 9.03 11.72
N TRP A 108 11.57 9.55 10.63
CA TRP A 108 11.75 8.80 9.38
C TRP A 108 12.72 7.62 9.49
N GLN A 109 13.58 7.60 10.52
CA GLN A 109 14.44 6.46 10.81
C GLN A 109 13.64 5.20 11.19
N HIS A 110 12.42 5.37 11.70
CA HIS A 110 11.57 4.28 12.19
C HIS A 110 10.63 3.69 11.12
N TYR A 111 10.62 4.21 9.89
CA TYR A 111 9.81 3.66 8.80
C TYR A 111 10.63 2.71 7.95
N CYS A 112 10.20 1.46 7.87
CA CYS A 112 10.83 0.41 7.11
C CYS A 112 10.23 0.35 5.70
N LEU A 113 11.07 0.39 4.67
CA LEU A 113 10.63 -0.09 3.36
C LEU A 113 10.37 -1.59 3.51
N LYS A 114 9.13 -2.00 3.27
CA LYS A 114 8.76 -3.41 3.24
C LYS A 114 9.04 -4.05 1.89
N GLY A 115 8.89 -3.26 0.83
CA GLY A 115 9.31 -3.62 -0.51
C GLY A 115 8.84 -2.62 -1.54
N SER A 116 9.31 -2.83 -2.77
CA SER A 116 8.90 -2.10 -3.94
C SER A 116 8.48 -3.05 -5.06
N GLN A 117 7.58 -2.57 -5.91
CA GLN A 117 7.10 -3.27 -7.09
C GLN A 117 7.24 -2.33 -8.29
N MET A 118 7.89 -2.81 -9.34
CA MET A 118 7.97 -2.11 -10.63
C MET A 118 7.47 -2.97 -11.79
N ASP A 119 7.12 -4.23 -11.52
CA ASP A 119 6.64 -5.19 -12.50
C ASP A 119 5.58 -6.08 -11.84
N PHE A 120 4.68 -6.62 -12.66
CA PHE A 120 3.64 -7.54 -12.20
C PHE A 120 4.18 -8.95 -11.90
N THR A 121 5.24 -9.35 -12.60
CA THR A 121 5.83 -10.69 -12.53
C THR A 121 7.36 -10.62 -12.53
N ASP A 122 8.00 -11.63 -11.95
CA ASP A 122 9.45 -11.80 -12.03
C ASP A 122 9.89 -12.34 -13.40
N SER A 123 11.20 -12.56 -13.58
CA SER A 123 11.79 -13.07 -14.82
C SER A 123 11.35 -14.50 -15.18
N THR A 124 10.70 -15.22 -14.27
CA THR A 124 10.14 -16.56 -14.48
C THR A 124 8.64 -16.53 -14.75
N GLY A 125 8.02 -15.35 -14.76
CA GLY A 125 6.58 -15.18 -14.93
C GLY A 125 5.77 -15.41 -13.65
N ARG A 126 6.43 -15.53 -12.48
CA ARG A 126 5.71 -15.65 -11.20
C ARG A 126 5.23 -14.27 -10.75
N PRO A 127 4.02 -14.15 -10.19
CA PRO A 127 3.55 -12.89 -9.62
C PRO A 127 4.51 -12.33 -8.58
N ILE A 128 4.83 -11.04 -8.69
CA ILE A 128 5.54 -10.32 -7.62
C ILE A 128 4.51 -9.94 -6.55
N LEU A 129 4.76 -10.37 -5.32
CA LEU A 129 3.91 -10.06 -4.18
C LEU A 129 4.47 -8.85 -3.42
N LEU A 130 3.58 -7.93 -3.07
CA LEU A 130 3.85 -6.78 -2.23
C LEU A 130 2.57 -6.38 -1.51
N GLY A 131 2.61 -6.30 -0.19
CA GLY A 131 1.47 -5.88 0.62
C GLY A 131 1.91 -5.32 1.97
N ASN A 132 1.08 -4.49 2.58
CA ASN A 132 1.26 -3.85 3.87
C ASN A 132 0.28 -4.45 4.89
N THR A 133 0.71 -4.57 6.15
CA THR A 133 -0.11 -5.22 7.18
C THR A 133 -1.31 -4.40 7.63
N ILE A 134 -1.28 -3.08 7.38
CA ILE A 134 -2.32 -2.16 7.81
C ILE A 134 -3.46 -2.10 6.76
N PRO A 135 -3.26 -1.57 5.54
CA PRO A 135 -4.33 -1.47 4.55
C PRO A 135 -4.70 -2.81 3.87
N GLU A 136 -3.80 -3.80 3.81
CA GLU A 136 -4.08 -5.12 3.21
C GLU A 136 -4.26 -6.26 4.24
N LYS A 137 -4.70 -5.91 5.45
CA LYS A 137 -5.00 -6.89 6.50
C LYS A 137 -5.92 -8.01 5.97
N GLY A 138 -5.47 -9.25 6.14
CA GLY A 138 -6.21 -10.44 5.70
C GLY A 138 -5.90 -10.91 4.28
N MET A 139 -5.15 -10.14 3.48
CA MET A 139 -4.76 -10.52 2.11
C MET A 139 -3.27 -10.32 1.79
N VAL A 140 -2.44 -9.95 2.78
CA VAL A 140 -1.00 -9.69 2.62
C VAL A 140 -0.25 -10.86 1.93
N ASN A 141 -0.64 -12.10 2.21
CA ASN A 141 -0.03 -13.31 1.64
C ASN A 141 -0.24 -13.48 0.13
N THR A 142 -1.16 -12.74 -0.48
CA THR A 142 -1.50 -12.78 -1.91
C THR A 142 -1.50 -11.40 -2.55
N ALA A 143 -1.16 -10.37 -1.76
CA ALA A 143 -1.23 -8.97 -2.16
C ALA A 143 -0.26 -8.65 -3.29
N SER A 144 -0.75 -7.90 -4.28
CA SER A 144 0.07 -7.14 -5.21
C SER A 144 -0.54 -5.76 -5.37
N CYS A 145 0.18 -4.74 -4.89
CA CYS A 145 -0.26 -3.36 -5.00
C CYS A 145 -0.51 -2.97 -6.47
N MET A 146 0.43 -3.24 -7.38
CA MET A 146 0.26 -2.90 -8.80
C MET A 146 -0.91 -3.65 -9.42
N THR A 147 -1.11 -4.94 -9.13
CA THR A 147 -2.19 -5.73 -9.74
C THR A 147 -3.56 -5.29 -9.27
N CYS A 148 -3.72 -5.07 -7.96
CA CYS A 148 -4.98 -4.59 -7.39
C CYS A 148 -5.33 -3.21 -7.97
N HIS A 149 -4.36 -2.28 -7.95
CA HIS A 149 -4.59 -0.93 -8.45
C HIS A 149 -4.69 -0.84 -9.98
N ALA A 150 -4.14 -1.81 -10.73
CA ALA A 150 -4.37 -1.90 -12.17
C ALA A 150 -5.84 -2.13 -12.52
N ARG A 151 -6.66 -2.59 -11.57
CA ARG A 151 -8.10 -2.75 -11.76
C ARG A 151 -8.89 -1.47 -11.50
N ALA A 152 -8.25 -0.36 -11.15
CA ALA A 152 -8.93 0.93 -11.07
C ALA A 152 -9.44 1.31 -12.47
N ALA A 153 -10.75 1.50 -12.61
CA ALA A 153 -11.35 1.79 -13.90
C ALA A 153 -12.71 2.48 -13.81
N PHE A 154 -13.11 3.14 -14.90
CA PHE A 154 -14.48 3.59 -15.11
C PHE A 154 -15.09 2.93 -16.35
N GLY A 155 -16.42 2.78 -16.33
CA GLY A 155 -17.20 2.24 -17.43
C GLY A 155 -17.31 3.22 -18.60
N LYS A 156 -17.87 2.75 -19.72
CA LYS A 156 -18.08 3.57 -20.93
C LYS A 156 -18.93 4.84 -20.72
N ASP A 157 -19.70 4.88 -19.65
CA ASP A 157 -20.55 6.01 -19.21
C ASP A 157 -19.81 6.97 -18.25
N GLY A 158 -18.54 6.70 -17.95
CA GLY A 158 -17.73 7.46 -16.99
C GLY A 158 -18.10 7.17 -15.53
N LEU A 159 -18.96 6.19 -15.27
CA LEU A 159 -19.34 5.79 -13.92
C LEU A 159 -18.35 4.77 -13.34
N LYS A 160 -18.30 4.71 -12.00
CA LYS A 160 -17.51 3.70 -11.28
C LYS A 160 -17.99 2.30 -11.68
N THR A 161 -17.05 1.39 -11.93
CA THR A 161 -17.38 0.00 -12.31
C THR A 161 -17.82 -0.86 -11.12
N SER A 162 -17.47 -0.46 -9.90
CA SER A 162 -17.94 -1.05 -8.64
C SER A 162 -17.87 -0.01 -7.51
N GLU A 163 -18.35 -0.37 -6.32
CA GLU A 163 -18.36 0.53 -5.15
C GLU A 163 -16.96 1.02 -4.75
N ASP A 164 -15.93 0.18 -4.87
CA ASP A 164 -14.55 0.53 -4.53
C ASP A 164 -13.79 1.20 -5.69
N GLY A 165 -14.46 1.43 -6.83
CA GLY A 165 -13.84 2.02 -8.03
C GLY A 165 -12.96 1.05 -8.83
N SER A 166 -13.02 -0.26 -8.53
CA SER A 166 -12.35 -1.31 -9.29
C SER A 166 -13.26 -2.02 -10.29
N LEU A 167 -12.68 -2.75 -11.24
CA LEU A 167 -13.41 -3.52 -12.27
C LEU A 167 -14.35 -4.58 -11.67
N ASP A 168 -15.58 -4.62 -12.20
CA ASP A 168 -16.58 -5.69 -12.01
C ASP A 168 -16.49 -6.69 -13.18
N PRO A 169 -16.58 -8.03 -12.96
CA PRO A 169 -16.75 -8.72 -11.68
C PRO A 169 -15.57 -8.57 -10.73
N ALA A 170 -15.90 -8.64 -9.42
CA ALA A 170 -14.95 -8.72 -8.31
C ALA A 170 -13.78 -9.67 -8.64
N PRO A 171 -12.59 -9.40 -8.08
CA PRO A 171 -11.37 -10.07 -8.49
C PRO A 171 -11.45 -11.59 -8.49
N VAL A 172 -11.09 -12.20 -9.62
CA VAL A 172 -10.81 -13.64 -9.72
C VAL A 172 -9.43 -13.88 -9.09
N ALA A 173 -9.31 -13.66 -7.78
CA ALA A 173 -8.10 -13.96 -7.06
C ALA A 173 -8.00 -15.50 -6.98
N SER A 174 -7.10 -16.07 -7.78
CA SER A 174 -6.91 -17.52 -7.88
C SER A 174 -6.10 -18.01 -6.68
N CYS A 175 -6.76 -18.30 -5.58
CA CYS A 175 -6.09 -18.75 -4.36
C CYS A 175 -6.36 -20.23 -4.11
N PRO A 176 -5.31 -21.04 -3.84
CA PRO A 176 -5.47 -22.47 -3.61
C PRO A 176 -6.35 -22.84 -2.40
N THR A 177 -6.58 -21.91 -1.47
CA THR A 177 -7.07 -22.21 -0.12
C THR A 177 -8.47 -21.67 0.21
N GLY A 178 -9.16 -21.00 -0.72
CA GLY A 178 -10.52 -20.46 -0.50
C GLY A 178 -10.63 -19.28 0.48
N ALA A 179 -9.51 -18.75 0.97
CA ALA A 179 -9.46 -17.53 1.78
C ALA A 179 -9.62 -16.26 0.90
N PRO A 180 -10.06 -15.11 1.47
CA PRO A 180 -10.07 -13.84 0.75
C PRO A 180 -8.65 -13.52 0.27
N CYS A 181 -8.52 -13.12 -0.99
CA CYS A 181 -7.22 -12.80 -1.54
C CYS A 181 -7.27 -11.71 -2.59
N SER A 182 -6.11 -11.10 -2.79
CA SER A 182 -5.94 -10.02 -3.75
C SER A 182 -5.52 -10.58 -5.11
N PRO A 183 -5.97 -9.98 -6.23
CA PRO A 183 -5.36 -10.18 -7.53
C PRO A 183 -3.85 -10.01 -7.48
N ASN A 184 -3.14 -10.89 -8.18
CA ASN A 184 -1.71 -10.78 -8.40
C ASN A 184 -1.35 -11.24 -9.82
N GLY A 185 -0.21 -10.75 -10.32
CA GLY A 185 0.25 -11.02 -11.67
C GLY A 185 -0.20 -9.96 -12.70
N ALA A 186 0.09 -10.20 -13.96
CA ALA A 186 -0.16 -9.22 -15.01
C ALA A 186 -1.67 -8.99 -15.24
N PRO A 187 -2.11 -7.75 -15.53
CA PRO A 187 -3.50 -7.48 -15.90
C PRO A 187 -3.91 -8.30 -17.12
N THR A 188 -5.10 -8.88 -17.06
CA THR A 188 -5.63 -9.68 -18.18
C THR A 188 -6.43 -8.78 -19.13
N PRO A 189 -6.24 -8.86 -20.47
CA PRO A 189 -7.00 -8.05 -21.42
C PRO A 189 -8.52 -8.15 -21.27
N SER A 190 -9.03 -9.33 -20.89
CA SER A 190 -10.46 -9.57 -20.66
C SER A 190 -11.06 -8.75 -19.51
N TRP A 191 -10.25 -8.08 -18.69
CA TRP A 191 -10.74 -7.16 -17.67
C TRP A 191 -11.19 -5.82 -18.27
N PHE A 192 -10.62 -5.40 -19.40
CA PHE A 192 -10.90 -4.11 -20.03
C PHE A 192 -11.63 -4.24 -21.36
N TRP A 193 -11.62 -5.43 -21.96
CA TRP A 193 -12.12 -5.68 -23.30
C TRP A 193 -13.09 -6.87 -23.33
N LEU A 194 -14.24 -6.67 -23.97
CA LEU A 194 -15.13 -7.74 -24.40
C LEU A 194 -14.95 -7.93 -25.91
N ARG A 195 -14.14 -8.92 -26.31
CA ARG A 195 -13.62 -9.04 -27.69
C ARG A 195 -12.88 -7.75 -28.06
N ASP A 196 -13.33 -7.02 -29.07
CA ASP A 196 -12.71 -5.76 -29.53
C ASP A 196 -13.41 -4.51 -28.97
N LEU A 197 -14.37 -4.67 -28.05
CA LEU A 197 -15.08 -3.56 -27.43
C LEU A 197 -14.45 -3.20 -26.07
N PRO A 198 -13.98 -1.96 -25.87
CA PRO A 198 -13.51 -1.52 -24.56
C PRO A 198 -14.73 -1.38 -23.63
N VAL A 199 -14.74 -2.15 -22.54
CA VAL A 199 -15.82 -2.12 -21.53
C VAL A 199 -15.42 -1.32 -20.29
N ALA A 200 -14.13 -1.11 -20.09
CA ALA A 200 -13.61 -0.29 -19.00
C ALA A 200 -12.30 0.39 -19.40
N MET A 201 -12.10 1.61 -18.92
CA MET A 201 -10.86 2.37 -19.11
C MET A 201 -10.10 2.40 -17.80
N GLN A 202 -8.85 1.91 -17.82
CA GLN A 202 -7.97 1.93 -16.66
C GLN A 202 -7.67 3.37 -16.23
N THR A 203 -7.66 3.62 -14.92
CA THR A 203 -7.28 4.91 -14.35
C THR A 203 -5.93 4.87 -13.64
N ASP A 204 -5.38 6.08 -13.52
CA ASP A 204 -4.56 6.59 -12.42
C ASP A 204 -4.53 5.72 -11.17
N PHE A 205 -5.65 5.82 -10.46
CA PHE A 205 -5.72 5.54 -9.06
C PHE A 205 -7.09 4.96 -8.79
N VAL A 206 -7.13 4.02 -7.84
CA VAL A 206 -8.38 3.67 -7.19
C VAL A 206 -8.73 4.87 -6.33
N TRP A 207 -9.69 5.67 -6.80
CA TRP A 207 -10.22 6.78 -6.02
C TRP A 207 -11.13 6.20 -4.93
N ALA A 208 -10.54 5.69 -3.86
CA ALA A 208 -11.22 5.67 -2.57
C ALA A 208 -11.22 7.12 -2.08
N ILE A 209 -12.07 7.96 -2.68
CA ILE A 209 -12.45 9.22 -2.07
C ILE A 209 -12.95 8.81 -0.68
N PRO A 210 -12.40 9.34 0.43
CA PRO A 210 -13.00 9.10 1.73
C PRO A 210 -14.49 9.38 1.56
N TYR A 211 -15.35 8.42 1.92
CA TYR A 211 -16.80 8.53 1.74
C TYR A 211 -17.41 9.80 2.41
N CYS A 212 -16.58 10.61 3.07
CA CYS A 212 -16.91 11.90 3.68
C CYS A 212 -15.83 12.99 3.47
N ALA A 213 -15.02 12.96 2.39
CA ALA A 213 -14.07 14.05 2.10
C ALA A 213 -14.84 15.30 1.62
N VAL A 214 -15.22 16.15 2.56
CA VAL A 214 -15.85 17.44 2.27
C VAL A 214 -14.76 18.50 2.07
N PRO A 215 -14.83 19.35 1.03
CA PRO A 215 -13.97 20.53 0.93
C PRO A 215 -14.08 21.38 2.21
N ILE A 216 -12.99 22.07 2.58
CA ILE A 216 -13.00 23.02 3.69
C ILE A 216 -14.13 24.03 3.47
N GLY A 217 -15.13 24.03 4.37
CA GLY A 217 -16.25 24.97 4.35
C GLY A 217 -17.62 24.41 3.97
N GLN A 218 -17.79 23.09 3.79
CA GLN A 218 -19.11 22.47 3.57
C GLN A 218 -19.52 21.51 4.71
N GLU A 219 -20.81 21.48 5.04
CA GLU A 219 -21.37 20.60 6.06
C GLU A 219 -21.46 19.14 5.60
N VAL A 220 -21.31 18.23 6.56
CA VAL A 220 -21.30 16.77 6.36
C VAL A 220 -22.75 16.27 6.26
N GLY A 221 -23.16 15.79 5.09
CA GLY A 221 -24.39 14.99 4.95
C GLY A 221 -24.21 13.60 5.58
N PRO A 222 -25.30 12.86 5.88
CA PRO A 222 -25.18 11.51 6.43
C PRO A 222 -24.51 10.58 5.40
N CYS A 223 -23.31 10.09 5.74
CA CYS A 223 -22.60 9.09 4.97
C CYS A 223 -23.37 7.75 5.10
N GLY A 224 -23.79 7.17 3.96
CA GLY A 224 -24.49 5.88 3.87
C GLY A 224 -23.55 4.73 3.59
#